data_AF-A0A8H5FC22-F1
#
_entry.id   AF-A0A8H5FC22-F1
#
_cell.length_a   1.000
_cell.length_b   1.000
_cell.length_c   1.000
_cell.angle_alpha   90.00
_cell.angle_beta   90.00
_cell.angle_gamma   90.00
#
_symmetry.space_group_name_H-M   'P 1'
#
loop_
_entity.id
_entity.type
_entity.pdbx_description
1 polymer ?
#
loop_
_entity_poly.entity_id
_entity_poly.type
_entity_poly.pdbx_seq_one_letter_code
_entity_poly.pdbx_strand_id
1 'polypeptide(L)'
;MNSLLSLQSIPTAMAKKTKAKLNKPASPLPPPPDMNNADDDLMTDLLAELESRDHNRQVASAGILNEMHIQEHATELETQASKKQDAKSRFKARQARKVAQLAQSFSPDDPAVQERLAREGKEEQDQITRVASSLGLQVYDINPDGHCLFSAIADQLALLGVIPPAQATYAAIRTTAANFIHAHPDDFLPFLPSAEGEDGAGALDPGMMNRAEFDNYCATMRDTAIWGGEPEIVALSRAFNVPIHVVQGGNPAVVVHDPSGDSTISQRQGYAGPIIRISYHRRQFGLGEHYNSLRPIPVRQS
;
A
#
# COMPACT_ATOMS: atom_id res chain seq x y z
N MET A 1 -5.08 72.60 -5.33
CA MET A 1 -6.42 72.19 -5.80
C MET A 1 -6.59 70.72 -5.43
N ASN A 2 -6.77 70.42 -4.14
CA ASN A 2 -8.05 70.11 -3.50
C ASN A 2 -8.86 69.01 -4.20
N SER A 3 -8.80 67.79 -3.67
CA SER A 3 -10.01 67.03 -3.37
C SER A 3 -9.77 66.19 -2.12
N LEU A 4 -10.42 66.62 -1.04
CA LEU A 4 -10.66 65.93 0.23
C LEU A 4 -11.93 65.09 0.10
N LEU A 5 -12.05 64.05 0.94
CA LEU A 5 -13.23 63.36 1.49
C LEU A 5 -12.91 61.86 1.55
N SER A 6 -13.15 61.07 2.60
CA SER A 6 -13.70 61.29 3.94
C SER A 6 -13.38 60.04 4.77
N LEU A 7 -12.96 60.22 6.01
CA LEU A 7 -12.87 59.17 7.04
C LEU A 7 -14.27 58.76 7.52
N GLN A 8 -14.49 57.46 7.76
CA GLN A 8 -15.40 56.97 8.81
C GLN A 8 -14.81 55.70 9.45
N SER A 9 -14.50 55.79 10.74
CA SER A 9 -14.29 54.67 11.68
C SER A 9 -15.63 54.07 12.11
N ILE A 10 -15.68 52.82 12.61
CA ILE A 10 -15.93 52.36 14.02
C ILE A 10 -16.41 50.87 13.89
N PRO A 11 -16.40 49.93 14.88
CA PRO A 11 -15.49 49.59 16.00
C PRO A 11 -15.03 48.09 16.04
N THR A 12 -14.02 47.86 16.88
CA THR A 12 -13.72 46.74 17.80
C THR A 12 -14.56 45.44 17.81
N ALA A 13 -13.88 44.29 17.69
CA ALA A 13 -14.19 43.07 18.47
C ALA A 13 -12.95 42.17 18.62
N MET A 14 -12.40 42.10 19.83
CA MET A 14 -11.52 41.01 20.26
C MET A 14 -12.36 39.74 20.44
N ALA A 15 -11.92 38.62 19.85
CA ALA A 15 -12.38 37.29 20.22
C ALA A 15 -11.17 36.38 20.52
N LYS A 16 -11.04 36.04 21.80
CA LYS A 16 -10.15 35.00 22.34
C LYS A 16 -10.87 33.64 22.26
N LYS A 17 -10.05 32.57 22.17
CA LYS A 17 -10.35 31.13 22.32
C LYS A 17 -10.92 30.48 21.05
N THR A 18 -10.53 29.28 20.62
CA THR A 18 -10.15 28.09 21.40
C THR A 18 -9.41 27.08 20.49
N LYS A 19 -8.43 26.35 21.03
CA LYS A 19 -7.80 25.19 20.40
C LYS A 19 -8.85 24.08 20.21
N ALA A 20 -9.15 23.69 18.98
CA ALA A 20 -9.92 22.48 18.68
C ALA A 20 -8.97 21.43 18.09
N LYS A 21 -8.74 20.35 18.87
CA LYS A 21 -8.11 19.12 18.41
C LYS A 21 -8.95 18.53 17.28
N LEU A 22 -8.32 18.28 16.14
CA LEU A 22 -8.94 17.57 15.01
C LEU A 22 -8.92 16.06 15.33
N ASN A 23 -9.92 15.58 16.06
CA ASN A 23 -10.28 14.15 16.08
C ASN A 23 -11.27 13.95 14.94
N LYS A 24 -10.83 13.38 13.81
CA LYS A 24 -11.75 12.86 12.79
C LYS A 24 -11.90 11.35 13.00
N PRO A 25 -13.12 10.80 12.93
CA PRO A 25 -13.36 9.37 13.09
C PRO A 25 -12.79 8.62 11.87
N ALA A 26 -12.14 7.49 12.14
CA ALA A 26 -11.80 6.50 11.13
C ALA A 26 -13.06 6.08 10.38
N SER A 27 -12.94 5.89 9.07
CA SER A 27 -13.99 5.30 8.24
C SER A 27 -14.41 3.93 8.80
N PRO A 28 -15.70 3.54 8.71
CA PRO A 28 -16.14 2.25 9.23
C PRO A 28 -15.42 1.13 8.48
N LEU A 29 -14.76 0.25 9.23
CA LEU A 29 -14.21 -0.99 8.69
C LEU A 29 -15.33 -1.78 7.99
N PRO A 30 -15.04 -2.49 6.89
CA PRO A 30 -15.97 -3.49 6.37
C PRO A 30 -16.33 -4.49 7.47
N PRO A 31 -17.57 -5.01 7.48
CA PRO A 31 -17.97 -6.00 8.48
C PRO A 31 -17.02 -7.20 8.43
N PRO A 32 -16.61 -7.73 9.60
CA PRO A 32 -15.69 -8.86 9.64
C PRO A 32 -16.30 -10.05 8.90
N PRO A 33 -15.49 -10.83 8.17
CA PRO A 33 -15.96 -12.03 7.50
C PRO A 33 -16.54 -13.03 8.52
N ASP A 34 -17.64 -13.68 8.16
CA ASP A 34 -18.35 -14.63 9.04
C ASP A 34 -17.54 -15.92 9.21
N MET A 35 -16.87 -16.03 10.36
CA MET A 35 -16.00 -17.15 10.75
C MET A 35 -16.73 -18.49 10.92
N ASN A 36 -18.07 -18.51 10.87
CA ASN A 36 -18.82 -19.76 10.87
C ASN A 36 -18.69 -20.53 9.55
N ASN A 37 -18.26 -19.86 8.47
CA ASN A 37 -17.94 -20.43 7.17
C ASN A 37 -16.47 -20.15 6.81
N ALA A 38 -15.54 -20.34 7.76
CA ALA A 38 -14.12 -20.30 7.41
C ALA A 38 -13.81 -21.47 6.46
N ASP A 39 -13.70 -21.14 5.17
CA ASP A 39 -13.17 -22.02 4.14
C ASP A 39 -11.77 -22.44 4.56
N ASP A 40 -11.43 -23.72 4.29
CA ASP A 40 -10.14 -24.31 4.64
C ASP A 40 -8.95 -23.48 4.09
N ASP A 41 -9.20 -22.73 3.01
CA ASP A 41 -8.24 -21.89 2.30
C ASP A 41 -7.86 -20.63 3.09
N LEU A 42 -8.82 -19.94 3.70
CA LEU A 42 -8.55 -18.71 4.48
C LEU A 42 -7.63 -18.97 5.68
N MET A 43 -7.79 -20.12 6.35
CA MET A 43 -6.91 -20.51 7.46
C MET A 43 -5.55 -21.01 7.02
N THR A 44 -5.43 -21.43 5.77
CA THR A 44 -4.17 -21.80 5.16
C THR A 44 -3.39 -20.54 4.79
N ASP A 45 -4.06 -19.55 4.20
CA ASP A 45 -3.48 -18.24 3.87
C ASP A 45 -2.97 -17.52 5.12
N LEU A 46 -3.77 -17.46 6.20
CA LEU A 46 -3.35 -16.82 7.44
C LEU A 46 -2.18 -17.53 8.11
N LEU A 47 -2.06 -18.86 7.99
CA LEU A 47 -0.86 -19.57 8.44
C LEU A 47 0.36 -19.16 7.63
N ALA A 48 0.22 -19.08 6.31
CA ALA A 48 1.32 -18.68 5.43
C ALA A 48 1.80 -17.25 5.74
N GLU A 49 0.89 -16.33 6.06
CA GLU A 49 1.25 -14.97 6.48
C GLU A 49 1.98 -14.92 7.82
N LEU A 50 1.51 -15.67 8.82
CA LEU A 50 2.16 -15.80 10.13
C LEU A 50 3.51 -16.53 10.04
N GLU A 51 3.69 -17.42 9.08
CA GLU A 51 4.97 -18.11 8.80
C GLU A 51 5.87 -17.34 7.84
N SER A 52 5.40 -16.20 7.31
CA SER A 52 6.18 -15.38 6.38
C SER A 52 7.45 -14.83 7.03
N ARG A 53 8.48 -14.56 6.23
CA ARG A 53 9.72 -13.93 6.70
C ARG A 53 9.55 -12.45 7.06
N ASP A 54 8.38 -11.89 6.83
CA ASP A 54 8.09 -10.48 7.10
C ASP A 54 7.44 -10.32 8.47
N HIS A 55 8.23 -9.84 9.43
CA HIS A 55 7.73 -9.61 10.77
C HIS A 55 6.59 -8.59 10.85
N ASN A 56 6.53 -7.61 9.94
CA ASN A 56 5.40 -6.68 9.91
C ASN A 56 4.11 -7.38 9.52
N ARG A 57 4.16 -8.27 8.52
CA ARG A 57 3.00 -9.08 8.13
C ARG A 57 2.61 -10.01 9.27
N GLN A 58 3.57 -10.65 9.93
CA GLN A 58 3.28 -11.49 11.10
C GLN A 58 2.52 -10.73 12.19
N VAL A 59 2.97 -9.52 12.56
CA VAL A 59 2.33 -8.72 13.61
C VAL A 59 0.98 -8.16 13.15
N ALA A 60 0.86 -7.72 11.89
CA ALA A 60 -0.40 -7.24 11.33
C ALA A 60 -1.46 -8.36 11.28
N SER A 61 -1.11 -9.53 10.75
CA SER A 61 -1.99 -10.69 10.69
C SER A 61 -2.35 -11.19 12.09
N ALA A 62 -1.42 -11.17 13.05
CA ALA A 62 -1.70 -11.49 14.45
C ALA A 62 -2.66 -10.49 15.11
N GLY A 63 -2.57 -9.20 14.78
CA GLY A 63 -3.51 -8.18 15.25
C GLY A 63 -4.93 -8.40 14.74
N ILE A 64 -5.09 -8.67 13.44
CA ILE A 64 -6.40 -9.00 12.84
C ILE A 64 -7.00 -10.24 13.51
N LEU A 65 -6.18 -11.27 13.74
CA LEU A 65 -6.60 -12.50 14.41
C LEU A 65 -7.04 -12.30 15.86
N ASN A 66 -6.38 -11.39 16.59
CA ASN A 66 -6.79 -11.02 17.94
C ASN A 66 -8.12 -10.27 17.93
N GLU A 67 -8.33 -9.32 17.01
CA GLU A 67 -9.61 -8.62 16.84
C GLU A 67 -10.76 -9.58 16.49
N MET A 68 -10.46 -10.63 15.73
CA MET A 68 -11.41 -11.69 15.37
C MET A 68 -11.64 -12.75 16.46
N HIS A 69 -11.07 -12.58 17.67
CA HIS A 69 -11.16 -13.54 18.78
C HIS A 69 -10.79 -14.98 18.39
N ILE A 70 -9.71 -15.17 17.63
CA ILE A 70 -9.31 -16.50 17.10
C ILE A 70 -9.12 -17.57 18.20
N GLN A 71 -8.76 -17.17 19.41
CA GLN A 71 -8.63 -18.09 20.55
C GLN A 71 -9.96 -18.72 20.95
N GLU A 72 -11.04 -17.93 20.99
CA GLU A 72 -12.37 -18.42 21.32
C GLU A 72 -12.85 -19.37 20.21
N HIS A 73 -12.67 -18.96 18.95
CA HIS A 73 -13.03 -19.76 17.78
C HIS A 73 -12.26 -21.09 17.71
N ALA A 74 -10.94 -21.08 17.98
CA ALA A 74 -10.14 -22.30 18.04
C ALA A 74 -10.63 -23.26 19.13
N THR A 75 -11.02 -22.72 20.29
CA THR A 75 -11.58 -23.51 21.41
C THR A 75 -12.93 -24.11 21.03
N GLU A 76 -13.79 -23.34 20.38
CA GLU A 76 -15.08 -23.82 19.87
C GLU A 76 -14.91 -24.95 18.85
N LEU A 77 -14.01 -24.79 17.89
CA LEU A 77 -13.71 -25.82 16.89
C LEU A 77 -13.17 -27.11 17.52
N GLU A 78 -12.34 -27.02 18.56
CA GLU A 78 -11.88 -28.20 19.32
C GLU A 78 -13.06 -28.92 20.00
N THR A 79 -13.99 -28.19 20.62
CA THR A 79 -15.17 -28.81 21.26
C THR A 79 -16.10 -29.47 20.23
N GLN A 80 -16.24 -28.88 19.04
CA GLN A 80 -17.04 -29.44 17.95
C GLN A 80 -16.40 -30.68 17.34
N ALA A 81 -15.08 -30.67 17.11
CA ALA A 81 -14.34 -31.81 16.59
C ALA A 81 -14.40 -33.03 17.54
N SER A 82 -14.39 -32.76 18.86
CA SER A 82 -14.56 -33.77 19.91
C SER A 82 -15.94 -34.45 19.85
N LYS A 83 -16.99 -33.69 19.50
CA LYS A 83 -18.38 -34.18 19.41
C LYS A 83 -18.69 -34.92 18.10
N LYS A 84 -18.16 -34.46 16.96
CA LYS A 84 -18.49 -35.00 15.64
C LYS A 84 -17.61 -36.18 15.20
N GLN A 85 -16.46 -36.43 15.86
CA GLN A 85 -15.48 -37.50 15.55
C GLN A 85 -15.02 -37.59 14.08
N ASP A 86 -15.27 -36.56 13.28
CA ASP A 86 -14.94 -36.51 11.86
C ASP A 86 -13.46 -36.11 11.64
N ALA A 87 -12.83 -36.64 10.58
CA ALA A 87 -11.42 -36.37 10.28
C ALA A 87 -11.21 -34.92 9.83
N LYS A 88 -12.13 -34.35 9.04
CA LYS A 88 -12.06 -32.96 8.56
C LYS A 88 -12.19 -31.98 9.72
N SER A 89 -13.13 -32.21 10.63
CA SER A 89 -13.27 -31.38 11.85
C SER A 89 -12.02 -31.36 12.73
N ARG A 90 -11.33 -32.50 12.88
CA ARG A 90 -10.08 -32.61 13.65
C ARG A 90 -8.90 -31.92 12.96
N PHE A 91 -8.87 -31.87 11.64
CA PHE A 91 -7.87 -31.13 10.87
C PHE A 91 -8.05 -29.62 11.07
N LYS A 92 -9.28 -29.10 10.87
CA LYS A 92 -9.63 -27.69 11.12
C LYS A 92 -9.26 -27.23 12.53
N ALA A 93 -9.59 -28.01 13.55
CA ALA A 93 -9.25 -27.68 14.93
C ALA A 93 -7.73 -27.60 15.17
N ARG A 94 -6.93 -28.51 14.57
CA ARG A 94 -5.46 -28.45 14.66
C ARG A 94 -4.89 -27.22 13.96
N GLN A 95 -5.43 -26.86 12.80
CA GLN A 95 -5.00 -25.70 12.02
C GLN A 95 -5.31 -24.40 12.76
N ALA A 96 -6.54 -24.23 13.25
CA ALA A 96 -6.95 -23.07 14.05
C ALA A 96 -6.11 -22.92 15.32
N ARG A 97 -5.79 -24.03 16.01
CA ARG A 97 -4.88 -24.00 17.17
C ARG A 97 -3.47 -23.55 16.79
N LYS A 98 -2.93 -24.03 15.67
CA LYS A 98 -1.61 -23.62 15.19
C LYS A 98 -1.58 -22.12 14.86
N VAL A 99 -2.61 -21.61 14.19
CA VAL A 99 -2.81 -20.18 13.91
C VAL A 99 -2.85 -19.38 15.21
N ALA A 100 -3.73 -19.76 16.14
CA ALA A 100 -3.90 -19.06 17.41
C ALA A 100 -2.63 -19.07 18.27
N GLN A 101 -1.84 -20.15 18.21
CA GLN A 101 -0.57 -20.24 18.92
C GLN A 101 0.52 -19.37 18.28
N LEU A 102 0.61 -19.32 16.94
CA LEU A 102 1.53 -18.40 16.26
C LEU A 102 1.12 -16.94 16.49
N ALA A 103 -0.16 -16.61 16.40
CA ALA A 103 -0.66 -15.25 16.60
C ALA A 103 -0.29 -14.70 18.00
N GLN A 104 -0.35 -15.54 19.04
CA GLN A 104 0.11 -15.15 20.38
C GLN A 104 1.59 -14.79 20.45
N SER A 105 2.44 -15.46 19.64
CA SER A 105 3.88 -15.16 19.60
C SER A 105 4.21 -13.83 18.93
N PHE A 106 3.27 -13.28 18.16
CA PHE A 106 3.38 -12.01 17.44
C PHE A 106 2.35 -10.98 17.93
N SER A 107 1.92 -11.08 19.19
CA SER A 107 0.92 -10.18 19.75
C SER A 107 1.31 -8.72 19.54
N PRO A 108 0.47 -7.90 18.88
CA PRO A 108 0.76 -6.48 18.65
C PRO A 108 0.81 -5.68 19.96
N ASP A 109 0.25 -6.19 21.05
CA ASP A 109 0.24 -5.51 22.35
C ASP A 109 1.53 -5.69 23.16
N ASP A 110 2.48 -6.49 22.68
CA ASP A 110 3.78 -6.64 23.33
C ASP A 110 4.60 -5.35 23.14
N PRO A 111 4.98 -4.64 24.23
CA PRO A 111 5.76 -3.41 24.14
C PRO A 111 7.12 -3.60 23.47
N ALA A 112 7.74 -4.78 23.58
CA ALA A 112 9.01 -5.08 22.93
C ALA A 112 8.85 -5.22 21.40
N VAL A 113 7.71 -5.76 20.95
CA VAL A 113 7.36 -5.85 19.51
C VAL A 113 7.10 -4.44 18.96
N GLN A 114 6.31 -3.62 19.66
CA GLN A 114 6.04 -2.23 19.26
C GLN A 114 7.30 -1.37 19.19
N GLU A 115 8.19 -1.47 20.19
CA GLU A 115 9.47 -0.75 20.18
C GLU A 115 10.37 -1.19 19.02
N ARG A 116 10.41 -2.49 18.73
CA ARG A 116 11.15 -3.03 17.59
C ARG A 116 10.59 -2.51 16.26
N LEU A 117 9.27 -2.56 16.07
CA LEU A 117 8.61 -2.06 14.86
C LEU A 117 8.87 -0.57 14.65
N ALA A 118 8.76 0.24 15.71
CA ALA A 118 9.07 1.66 15.66
C ALA A 118 10.54 1.92 15.28
N ARG A 119 11.48 1.13 15.82
CA ARG A 119 12.90 1.20 15.47
C ARG A 119 13.14 0.84 14.00
N GLU A 120 12.57 -0.26 13.53
CA GLU A 120 12.72 -0.71 12.14
C GLU A 120 12.09 0.27 11.14
N GLY A 121 10.92 0.84 11.45
CA GLY A 121 10.28 1.89 10.65
C GLY A 121 11.12 3.17 10.59
N LYS A 122 11.72 3.56 11.71
CA LYS A 122 12.64 4.71 11.74
C LYS A 122 13.91 4.44 10.92
N GLU A 123 14.50 3.25 11.04
CA GLU A 123 15.68 2.87 10.27
C GLU A 123 15.41 2.88 8.76
N GLU A 124 14.26 2.36 8.33
CA GLU A 124 13.79 2.42 6.95
C GLU A 124 13.65 3.87 6.47
N GLN A 125 12.93 4.70 7.23
CA GLN A 125 12.74 6.11 6.91
C GLN A 125 14.07 6.85 6.79
N ASP A 126 15.02 6.61 7.69
CA ASP A 126 16.35 7.19 7.66
C ASP A 126 17.14 6.74 6.42
N GLN A 127 17.04 5.48 6.03
CA GLN A 127 17.68 4.95 4.81
C GLN A 127 17.12 5.62 3.55
N ILE A 128 15.80 5.66 3.41
CA ILE A 128 15.12 6.29 2.27
C ILE A 128 15.47 7.78 2.21
N THR A 129 15.44 8.48 3.35
CA THR A 129 15.76 9.90 3.43
C THR A 129 17.21 10.17 3.01
N ARG A 130 18.15 9.31 3.41
CA ARG A 130 19.56 9.42 2.98
C ARG A 130 19.72 9.26 1.47
N VAL A 131 19.06 8.27 0.87
CA VAL A 131 19.12 8.02 -0.58
C VAL A 131 18.44 9.15 -1.36
N ALA A 132 17.26 9.60 -0.92
CA ALA A 132 16.59 10.74 -1.54
C ALA A 132 17.48 12.00 -1.47
N SER A 133 18.10 12.26 -0.32
CA SER A 133 18.95 13.45 -0.13
C SER A 133 20.22 13.41 -1.00
N SER A 134 20.83 12.24 -1.21
CA SER A 134 22.00 12.12 -2.09
C SER A 134 21.65 12.37 -3.56
N LEU A 135 20.37 12.22 -3.93
CA LEU A 135 19.82 12.57 -5.23
C LEU A 135 19.33 14.04 -5.31
N GLY A 136 19.48 14.83 -4.24
CA GLY A 136 18.99 16.21 -4.17
C GLY A 136 17.48 16.32 -3.98
N LEU A 137 16.84 15.28 -3.43
CA LEU A 137 15.40 15.16 -3.26
C LEU A 137 15.02 15.08 -1.77
N GLN A 138 13.77 15.42 -1.48
CA GLN A 138 13.12 15.24 -0.20
C GLN A 138 11.79 14.50 -0.36
N VAL A 139 11.40 13.77 0.69
CA VAL A 139 10.09 13.11 0.76
C VAL A 139 9.00 14.18 0.86
N TYR A 140 7.97 14.03 0.03
CA TYR A 140 6.71 14.75 0.12
C TYR A 140 5.62 13.75 0.52
N ASP A 141 5.07 13.96 1.71
CA ASP A 141 4.10 13.05 2.31
C ASP A 141 2.80 13.02 1.50
N ILE A 142 2.41 11.82 1.09
CA ILE A 142 1.14 11.49 0.49
C ILE A 142 0.24 10.88 1.58
N ASN A 143 -1.07 11.10 1.48
CA ASN A 143 -2.01 10.53 2.43
C ASN A 143 -1.86 8.99 2.48
N PRO A 144 -1.77 8.40 3.69
CA PRO A 144 -1.65 6.95 3.86
C PRO A 144 -3.00 6.26 3.68
N ASP A 145 -3.49 6.27 2.45
CA ASP A 145 -4.68 5.56 2.02
C ASP A 145 -4.36 4.58 0.89
N GLY A 146 -5.35 3.80 0.47
CA GLY A 146 -5.16 2.83 -0.61
C GLY A 146 -4.85 3.44 -1.96
N HIS A 147 -4.90 4.77 -2.11
CA HIS A 147 -4.56 5.49 -3.34
C HIS A 147 -3.15 6.09 -3.33
N CYS A 148 -2.32 5.80 -2.32
CA CYS A 148 -0.99 6.40 -2.14
C CYS A 148 -0.08 6.29 -3.37
N LEU A 149 0.04 5.11 -3.99
CA LEU A 149 0.86 4.91 -5.21
C LEU A 149 0.45 5.87 -6.34
N PHE A 150 -0.83 5.86 -6.67
CA PHE A 150 -1.37 6.67 -7.77
C PHE A 150 -1.31 8.17 -7.46
N SER A 151 -1.48 8.55 -6.20
CA SER A 151 -1.35 9.93 -5.74
C SER A 151 0.10 10.42 -5.80
N ALA A 152 1.07 9.58 -5.43
CA ALA A 152 2.49 9.89 -5.54
C ALA A 152 2.92 10.08 -7.00
N ILE A 153 2.46 9.21 -7.90
CA ILE A 153 2.75 9.31 -9.33
C ILE A 153 2.04 10.51 -9.96
N ALA A 154 0.77 10.78 -9.60
CA ALA A 154 0.04 11.95 -10.07
C ALA A 154 0.78 13.25 -9.72
N ASP A 155 1.25 13.35 -8.48
CA ASP A 155 2.05 14.50 -8.01
C ASP A 155 3.30 14.70 -8.86
N GLN A 156 4.06 13.64 -9.12
CA GLN A 156 5.26 13.69 -9.95
C GLN A 156 4.97 14.06 -11.41
N LEU A 157 3.90 13.51 -12.00
CA LEU A 157 3.51 13.83 -13.37
C LEU A 157 3.13 15.31 -13.53
N ALA A 158 2.44 15.89 -12.53
CA ALA A 158 2.16 17.32 -12.51
C ALA A 158 3.43 18.15 -12.32
N LEU A 159 4.31 17.75 -11.40
CA LEU A 159 5.56 18.44 -11.09
C LEU A 159 6.50 18.50 -12.30
N LEU A 160 6.56 17.41 -13.08
CA LEU A 160 7.38 17.29 -14.28
C LEU A 160 6.72 17.93 -15.52
N GLY A 161 5.47 18.39 -15.40
CA GLY A 161 4.72 18.97 -16.52
C GLY A 161 4.32 17.96 -17.61
N VAL A 162 4.31 16.66 -17.28
CA VAL A 162 3.89 15.58 -18.21
C VAL A 162 2.39 15.65 -18.46
N ILE A 163 1.61 15.97 -17.41
CA ILE A 163 0.17 16.21 -17.50
C ILE A 163 -0.20 17.50 -16.77
N PRO A 164 -1.32 18.15 -17.13
CA PRO A 164 -1.82 19.31 -16.41
C PRO A 164 -2.18 18.97 -14.95
N PRO A 165 -1.94 19.87 -13.97
CA PRO A 165 -2.32 19.63 -12.57
C PRO A 165 -3.79 19.27 -12.35
N ALA A 166 -4.69 19.79 -13.19
CA ALA A 166 -6.13 19.47 -13.14
C ALA A 166 -6.44 18.00 -13.48
N GLN A 167 -5.56 17.32 -14.20
CA GLN A 167 -5.69 15.92 -14.60
C GLN A 167 -4.87 14.97 -13.72
N ALA A 168 -3.96 15.52 -12.90
CA ALA A 168 -3.12 14.77 -11.97
C ALA A 168 -3.89 14.34 -10.71
N THR A 169 -4.88 13.48 -10.90
CA THR A 169 -5.68 12.89 -9.83
C THR A 169 -5.40 11.40 -9.74
N TYR A 170 -5.47 10.82 -8.53
CA TYR A 170 -5.28 9.38 -8.35
C TYR A 170 -6.24 8.55 -9.22
N ALA A 171 -7.48 9.03 -9.44
CA ALA A 171 -8.48 8.34 -10.24
C ALA A 171 -8.10 8.28 -11.72
N ALA A 172 -7.56 9.38 -12.26
CA ALA A 172 -7.04 9.41 -13.63
C ALA A 172 -5.86 8.45 -13.79
N ILE A 173 -4.90 8.47 -12.86
CA ILE A 173 -3.72 7.59 -12.91
C ILE A 173 -4.12 6.11 -12.76
N ARG A 174 -5.09 5.78 -11.88
CA ARG A 174 -5.66 4.42 -11.78
C ARG A 174 -6.27 3.96 -13.09
N THR A 175 -7.08 4.81 -13.70
CA THR A 175 -7.72 4.51 -14.99
C THR A 175 -6.67 4.27 -16.07
N THR A 176 -5.62 5.08 -16.12
CA THR A 176 -4.51 4.88 -17.06
C THR A 176 -3.80 3.55 -16.83
N ALA A 177 -3.45 3.21 -15.58
CA ALA A 177 -2.81 1.94 -15.25
C ALA A 177 -3.66 0.74 -15.64
N ALA A 178 -4.93 0.71 -15.19
CA ALA A 178 -5.85 -0.38 -15.46
C ALA A 178 -6.13 -0.58 -16.95
N ASN A 179 -6.33 0.52 -17.70
CA ASN A 179 -6.55 0.44 -19.14
C ASN A 179 -5.29 -0.05 -19.88
N PHE A 180 -4.10 0.37 -19.43
CA PHE A 180 -2.85 -0.08 -20.03
C PHE A 180 -2.62 -1.58 -19.78
N ILE A 181 -2.81 -2.04 -18.54
CA ILE A 181 -2.73 -3.47 -18.19
C ILE A 181 -3.72 -4.27 -19.04
N HIS A 182 -4.99 -3.85 -19.07
CA HIS A 182 -6.04 -4.53 -19.84
C HIS A 182 -5.74 -4.61 -21.35
N ALA A 183 -5.04 -3.63 -21.91
CA ALA A 183 -4.64 -3.61 -23.31
C ALA A 183 -3.42 -4.49 -23.64
N HIS A 184 -2.66 -4.97 -22.63
CA HIS A 184 -1.43 -5.74 -22.80
C HIS A 184 -1.41 -7.01 -21.94
N PRO A 185 -2.42 -7.91 -22.05
CA PRO A 185 -2.56 -9.04 -21.15
C PRO A 185 -1.32 -9.94 -21.08
N ASP A 186 -0.66 -10.22 -22.21
CA ASP A 186 0.51 -11.11 -22.27
C ASP A 186 1.69 -10.60 -21.42
N ASP A 187 1.80 -9.28 -21.24
CA ASP A 187 2.88 -8.66 -20.47
C ASP A 187 2.61 -8.66 -18.95
N PHE A 188 1.35 -8.76 -18.54
CA PHE A 188 0.93 -8.56 -17.14
C PHE A 188 0.37 -9.83 -16.49
N LEU A 189 -0.36 -10.66 -17.23
CA LEU A 189 -0.99 -11.89 -16.71
C LEU A 189 -0.04 -12.77 -15.88
N PRO A 190 1.24 -12.98 -16.25
CA PRO A 190 2.16 -13.80 -15.45
C PRO A 190 2.48 -13.24 -14.05
N PHE A 191 2.18 -11.97 -13.79
CA PHE A 191 2.54 -11.27 -12.56
C PHE A 191 1.32 -10.88 -11.71
N LEU A 192 0.10 -11.17 -12.18
CA LEU A 192 -1.12 -10.87 -11.45
C LEU A 192 -1.48 -12.02 -10.50
N PRO A 193 -1.90 -11.72 -9.26
CA PRO A 193 -2.32 -12.76 -8.32
C PRO A 193 -3.59 -13.44 -8.85
N SER A 194 -3.58 -14.77 -8.97
CA SER A 194 -4.78 -15.55 -9.30
C SER A 194 -5.85 -15.34 -8.23
N ALA A 195 -7.13 -15.29 -8.63
CA ALA A 195 -8.23 -15.02 -7.71
C ALA A 195 -8.41 -16.11 -6.62
N GLU A 196 -7.85 -17.30 -6.82
CA GLU A 196 -7.93 -18.44 -5.90
C GLU A 196 -6.56 -18.87 -5.32
N GLY A 197 -5.53 -18.01 -5.42
CA GLY A 197 -4.18 -18.38 -4.99
C GLY A 197 -3.55 -19.48 -5.85
N GLU A 198 -2.35 -19.92 -5.46
CA GLU A 198 -1.58 -20.95 -6.18
C GLU A 198 -2.24 -22.36 -6.09
N ASP A 199 -3.21 -22.54 -5.18
CA ASP A 199 -3.77 -23.85 -4.79
C ASP A 199 -5.31 -23.97 -4.93
N GLY A 200 -5.97 -23.04 -5.62
CA GLY A 200 -7.43 -23.05 -5.85
C GLY A 200 -7.98 -24.25 -6.63
N ALA A 201 -9.27 -24.57 -6.43
CA ALA A 201 -9.98 -25.70 -7.06
C ALA A 201 -10.23 -25.48 -8.56
N GLY A 202 -9.14 -25.53 -9.33
CA GLY A 202 -9.05 -25.21 -10.75
C GLY A 202 -7.61 -25.26 -11.27
N ALA A 203 -6.62 -25.41 -10.36
CA ALA A 203 -5.17 -25.50 -10.62
C ALA A 203 -4.69 -26.71 -11.45
N LEU A 204 -5.58 -27.34 -12.23
CA LEU A 204 -5.22 -28.35 -13.23
C LEU A 204 -4.81 -27.72 -14.58
N ASP A 205 -4.95 -26.41 -14.72
CA ASP A 205 -4.42 -25.61 -15.83
C ASP A 205 -3.61 -24.46 -15.21
N PRO A 206 -2.45 -24.09 -15.79
CA PRO A 206 -1.32 -23.55 -15.04
C PRO A 206 -1.61 -22.17 -14.46
N GLY A 207 -2.10 -22.09 -13.20
CA GLY A 207 -2.00 -20.95 -12.26
C GLY A 207 -2.31 -19.54 -12.77
N MET A 208 -2.82 -19.39 -13.98
CA MET A 208 -2.95 -18.13 -14.69
C MET A 208 -4.40 -17.71 -14.64
N MET A 209 -4.59 -16.46 -14.23
CA MET A 209 -5.86 -15.77 -14.22
C MET A 209 -6.58 -15.94 -15.57
N ASN A 210 -7.82 -16.40 -15.54
CA ASN A 210 -8.63 -16.48 -16.76
C ASN A 210 -9.06 -15.07 -17.20
N ARG A 211 -9.60 -14.95 -18.43
CA ARG A 211 -9.96 -13.63 -18.98
C ARG A 211 -10.96 -12.85 -18.13
N ALA A 212 -11.96 -13.53 -17.55
CA ALA A 212 -12.98 -12.85 -16.74
C ALA A 212 -12.41 -12.33 -15.41
N GLU A 213 -11.52 -13.09 -14.78
CA GLU A 213 -10.81 -12.66 -13.58
C GLU A 213 -9.86 -11.48 -13.88
N PHE A 214 -9.21 -11.49 -15.04
CA PHE A 214 -8.35 -10.40 -15.50
C PHE A 214 -9.13 -9.11 -15.74
N ASP A 215 -10.27 -9.21 -16.41
CA ASP A 215 -11.16 -8.07 -16.63
C ASP A 215 -11.67 -7.52 -15.26
N ASN A 216 -11.95 -8.40 -14.30
CA ASN A 216 -12.33 -8.02 -12.94
C ASN A 216 -11.18 -7.37 -12.16
N TYR A 217 -9.95 -7.86 -12.29
CA TYR A 217 -8.76 -7.23 -11.72
C TYR A 217 -8.62 -5.79 -12.20
N CYS A 218 -8.70 -5.59 -13.52
CA CYS A 218 -8.59 -4.25 -14.12
C CYS A 218 -9.71 -3.32 -13.66
N ALA A 219 -10.95 -3.82 -13.57
CA ALA A 219 -12.07 -3.03 -13.06
C ALA A 219 -11.89 -2.68 -11.57
N THR A 220 -11.48 -3.64 -10.75
CA THR A 220 -11.23 -3.43 -9.30
C THR A 220 -10.11 -2.41 -9.09
N MET A 221 -9.01 -2.51 -9.84
CA MET A 221 -7.89 -1.58 -9.76
C MET A 221 -8.28 -0.15 -10.15
N ARG A 222 -9.18 0.00 -11.14
CA ARG A 222 -9.71 1.28 -11.59
C ARG A 222 -10.68 1.90 -10.59
N ASP A 223 -11.63 1.11 -10.08
CA ASP A 223 -12.84 1.61 -9.43
C ASP A 223 -12.78 1.60 -7.89
N THR A 224 -11.76 0.98 -7.29
CA THR A 224 -11.64 0.81 -5.84
C THR A 224 -10.37 1.43 -5.26
N ALA A 225 -10.23 1.34 -3.93
CA ALA A 225 -9.04 1.74 -3.19
C ALA A 225 -8.06 0.57 -2.95
N ILE A 226 -8.11 -0.49 -3.76
CA ILE A 226 -7.09 -1.56 -3.68
C ILE A 226 -5.70 -0.98 -3.93
N TRP A 227 -4.72 -1.47 -3.19
CA TRP A 227 -3.34 -1.02 -3.29
C TRP A 227 -2.75 -1.44 -4.64
N GLY A 228 -2.04 -0.53 -5.28
CA GLY A 228 -1.28 -0.85 -6.49
C GLY A 228 0.14 -1.27 -6.15
N GLY A 229 0.80 -1.97 -7.07
CA GLY A 229 2.15 -2.46 -6.89
C GLY A 229 2.99 -2.42 -8.16
N GLU A 230 3.85 -3.41 -8.30
CA GLU A 230 4.78 -3.55 -9.43
C GLU A 230 4.08 -3.54 -10.81
N PRO A 231 2.97 -4.29 -11.04
CA PRO A 231 2.29 -4.27 -12.34
C PRO A 231 1.82 -2.86 -12.73
N GLU A 232 1.25 -2.11 -11.79
CA GLU A 232 0.79 -0.75 -12.05
C GLU A 232 1.94 0.21 -12.28
N ILE A 233 3.08 0.08 -11.57
CA ILE A 233 4.27 0.90 -11.80
C ILE A 233 4.81 0.69 -13.21
N VAL A 234 4.96 -0.58 -13.64
CA VAL A 234 5.41 -0.92 -14.99
C VAL A 234 4.43 -0.38 -16.04
N ALA A 235 3.13 -0.57 -15.83
CA ALA A 235 2.10 -0.07 -16.72
C ALA A 235 2.13 1.45 -16.86
N LEU A 236 2.29 2.18 -15.76
CA LEU A 236 2.34 3.64 -15.76
C LEU A 236 3.62 4.19 -16.39
N SER A 237 4.77 3.55 -16.15
CA SER A 237 6.04 3.91 -16.79
C SER A 237 5.90 3.84 -18.32
N ARG A 238 5.30 2.75 -18.83
CA ARG A 238 5.06 2.54 -20.26
C ARG A 238 3.97 3.44 -20.82
N ALA A 239 2.86 3.62 -20.10
CA ALA A 239 1.72 4.44 -20.56
C ALA A 239 2.08 5.91 -20.74
N PHE A 240 2.88 6.48 -19.83
CA PHE A 240 3.36 7.86 -19.93
C PHE A 240 4.68 7.99 -20.69
N ASN A 241 5.35 6.87 -20.98
CA ASN A 241 6.69 6.83 -21.56
C ASN A 241 7.70 7.66 -20.74
N VAL A 242 7.62 7.53 -19.41
CA VAL A 242 8.49 8.22 -18.46
C VAL A 242 9.02 7.19 -17.45
N PRO A 243 10.35 7.06 -17.29
CA PRO A 243 10.92 6.16 -16.30
C PRO A 243 10.45 6.49 -14.88
N ILE A 244 10.18 5.44 -14.10
CA ILE A 244 9.85 5.55 -12.67
C ILE A 244 11.01 4.98 -11.85
N HIS A 245 11.51 5.79 -10.92
CA HIS A 245 12.53 5.38 -9.94
C HIS A 245 11.88 5.29 -8.56
N VAL A 246 11.91 4.10 -7.97
CA VAL A 246 11.36 3.82 -6.64
C VAL A 246 12.50 3.72 -5.64
N VAL A 247 12.60 4.68 -4.73
CA VAL A 247 13.57 4.67 -3.63
C VAL A 247 13.02 3.86 -2.45
N GLN A 248 13.82 2.93 -1.93
CA GLN A 248 13.42 2.05 -0.83
C GLN A 248 14.58 1.84 0.16
N GLY A 249 14.27 1.37 1.39
CA GLY A 249 15.27 0.97 2.38
C GLY A 249 15.99 -0.35 2.07
N GLY A 250 15.63 -1.01 0.97
CA GLY A 250 16.21 -2.29 0.55
C GLY A 250 17.49 -2.16 -0.28
N ASN A 251 17.96 -3.31 -0.76
CA ASN A 251 18.97 -3.39 -1.82
C ASN A 251 18.31 -4.06 -3.05
N PRO A 252 18.28 -3.43 -4.22
CA PRO A 252 18.82 -2.11 -4.53
C PRO A 252 18.05 -0.97 -3.86
N ALA A 253 18.77 0.10 -3.50
CA ALA A 253 18.19 1.29 -2.86
C ALA A 253 17.27 2.08 -3.81
N VAL A 254 17.46 1.92 -5.13
CA VAL A 254 16.61 2.49 -6.17
C VAL A 254 16.25 1.38 -7.15
N VAL A 255 14.96 1.09 -7.30
CA VAL A 255 14.43 0.22 -8.36
C VAL A 255 14.05 1.09 -9.55
N VAL A 256 14.45 0.69 -10.76
CA VAL A 256 14.29 1.47 -11.97
C VAL A 256 13.39 0.75 -12.97
N HIS A 257 12.26 1.39 -13.29
CA HIS A 257 11.26 0.94 -14.24
C HIS A 257 11.31 1.81 -15.48
N ASP A 258 12.04 1.37 -16.50
CA ASP A 258 12.16 2.07 -17.78
C ASP A 258 11.07 1.61 -18.76
N PRO A 259 10.41 2.53 -19.51
CA PRO A 259 9.37 2.17 -20.46
C PRO A 259 9.84 1.23 -21.58
N SER A 260 11.15 1.23 -21.88
CA SER A 260 11.75 0.33 -22.87
C SER A 260 12.06 -1.08 -22.35
N GLY A 261 11.99 -1.28 -21.03
CA GLY A 261 12.50 -2.48 -20.35
C GLY A 261 14.01 -2.49 -20.10
N ASP A 262 14.78 -1.53 -20.64
CA ASP A 262 16.21 -1.37 -20.35
C ASP A 262 16.42 -0.37 -19.20
N SER A 263 16.56 -0.89 -17.98
CA SER A 263 16.80 -0.09 -16.77
C SER A 263 18.10 0.74 -16.80
N THR A 264 18.99 0.55 -17.79
CA THR A 264 20.22 1.34 -17.90
C THR A 264 19.98 2.71 -18.52
N ILE A 265 18.94 2.90 -19.35
CA ILE A 265 18.77 4.12 -20.16
C ILE A 265 18.64 5.36 -19.28
N SER A 266 17.67 5.35 -18.36
CA SER A 266 17.44 6.46 -17.43
C SER A 266 18.54 6.65 -16.38
N GLN A 267 19.51 5.73 -16.30
CA GLN A 267 20.68 5.81 -15.41
C GLN A 267 21.96 6.27 -16.13
N ARG A 268 21.95 6.35 -17.47
CA ARG A 268 23.13 6.79 -18.24
C ARG A 268 23.45 8.24 -17.94
N GLN A 269 24.74 8.51 -17.80
CA GLN A 269 25.25 9.86 -17.60
C GLN A 269 24.83 10.73 -18.80
N GLY A 270 24.12 11.83 -18.54
CA GLY A 270 23.60 12.73 -19.57
C GLY A 270 22.15 12.48 -19.99
N TYR A 271 21.43 11.54 -19.38
CA TYR A 271 19.98 11.47 -19.54
C TYR A 271 19.34 12.78 -19.03
N ALA A 272 18.65 13.50 -19.93
CA ALA A 272 18.01 14.79 -19.65
C ALA A 272 16.48 14.72 -19.69
N GLY A 273 15.91 13.52 -19.83
CA GLY A 273 14.46 13.33 -19.84
C GLY A 273 13.83 13.43 -18.45
N PRO A 274 12.50 13.55 -18.37
CA PRO A 274 11.78 13.49 -17.10
C PRO A 274 11.95 12.12 -16.44
N ILE A 275 11.99 12.08 -15.11
CA ILE A 275 12.00 10.84 -14.32
C ILE A 275 11.05 11.05 -13.14
N ILE A 276 10.05 10.19 -13.03
CA ILE A 276 9.15 10.14 -11.88
C ILE A 276 9.90 9.50 -10.72
N ARG A 277 9.92 10.17 -9.56
CA ARG A 277 10.61 9.67 -8.38
C ARG A 277 9.65 9.53 -7.21
N ILE A 278 9.52 8.31 -6.71
CA ILE A 278 8.68 7.99 -5.56
C ILE A 278 9.51 7.21 -4.53
N SER A 279 9.03 7.13 -3.31
CA SER A 279 9.63 6.31 -2.26
C SER A 279 8.63 5.28 -1.76
N TYR A 280 9.11 4.07 -1.52
CA TYR A 280 8.35 2.94 -1.02
C TYR A 280 8.76 2.62 0.42
N HIS A 281 7.75 2.58 1.30
CA HIS A 281 7.90 2.41 2.73
C HIS A 281 7.09 1.20 3.16
N ARG A 282 7.73 0.17 3.73
CA ARG A 282 7.05 -1.06 4.14
C ARG A 282 6.67 -1.06 5.63
N ARG A 283 7.33 -0.22 6.42
CA ARG A 283 7.25 -0.25 7.90
C ARG A 283 6.86 1.08 8.53
N GLN A 284 6.72 2.14 7.75
CA GLN A 284 6.48 3.50 8.27
C GLN A 284 5.14 3.67 9.02
N PHE A 285 4.09 2.90 8.68
CA PHE A 285 2.73 3.15 9.20
C PHE A 285 2.09 1.99 9.99
N GLY A 286 2.80 0.87 10.20
CA GLY A 286 2.24 -0.31 10.89
C GLY A 286 1.08 -1.02 10.16
N LEU A 287 0.45 -0.37 9.19
CA LEU A 287 -0.66 -0.87 8.36
C LEU A 287 -0.20 -1.55 7.07
N GLY A 288 1.09 -1.47 6.72
CA GLY A 288 1.67 -2.08 5.52
C GLY A 288 2.40 -1.08 4.62
N GLU A 289 2.37 -1.36 3.32
CA GLU A 289 3.07 -0.65 2.26
C GLU A 289 2.50 0.76 2.01
N HIS A 290 3.38 1.72 1.76
CA HIS A 290 3.00 3.10 1.45
C HIS A 290 3.98 3.75 0.47
N TYR A 291 3.43 4.63 -0.39
CA TYR A 291 4.21 5.38 -1.35
C TYR A 291 4.13 6.89 -1.10
N ASN A 292 5.29 7.54 -1.13
CA ASN A 292 5.41 9.00 -1.08
C ASN A 292 6.06 9.56 -2.36
N SER A 293 5.78 10.81 -2.69
CA SER A 293 6.43 11.52 -3.80
C SER A 293 7.82 12.02 -3.37
N LEU A 294 8.79 12.08 -4.29
CA LEU A 294 10.11 12.67 -4.03
C LEU A 294 10.28 13.95 -4.83
N ARG A 295 10.37 15.09 -4.13
CA ARG A 295 10.47 16.41 -4.76
C ARG A 295 11.87 17.00 -4.60
N PRO A 296 12.32 17.89 -5.50
CA PRO A 296 13.59 18.60 -5.33
C PRO A 296 13.66 19.34 -4.00
N ILE A 297 14.81 19.30 -3.33
CA ILE A 297 15.05 20.11 -2.13
C ILE A 297 15.04 21.59 -2.53
N PRO A 298 14.21 22.45 -1.90
CA PRO A 298 14.21 23.88 -2.19
C PRO A 298 15.59 24.49 -1.92
N VAL A 299 16.21 25.06 -2.96
CA VAL A 299 17.44 25.82 -2.79
C VAL A 299 17.10 27.09 -2.02
N ARG A 300 17.57 27.20 -0.77
CA ARG A 300 17.49 28.47 -0.04
C ARG A 300 18.37 29.47 -0.76
N GLN A 301 17.76 30.47 -1.40
CA GLN A 301 18.49 31.63 -1.89
C GLN A 301 19.01 32.40 -0.67
N SER A 302 20.32 32.32 -0.44
CA SER A 302 21.05 33.12 0.54
C SER A 302 21.24 34.55 0.07
#